data_AF-A0A6L3ILS0-F1
#
_entry.id   AF-A0A6L3ILS0-F1
#
_cell.length_a   1.000
_cell.length_b   1.000
_cell.length_c   1.000
_cell.angle_alpha   90.00
_cell.angle_beta   90.00
_cell.angle_gamma   90.00
#
_symmetry.space_group_name_H-M   'P 1'
#
loop_
_entity.id
_entity.type
_entity.pdbx_description
1 polymer ?
#
loop_
_entity_poly.entity_id
_entity_poly.type
_entity_poly.pdbx_seq_one_letter_code
_entity_poly.pdbx_strand_id
1 'polypeptide(L)'
;MQVEEITQILRESPSVRLIKSRSVDFFLSFVIEAFEGQAAIMQERLHMLLENRLDEQENTLVEDDSEMTRLVESNEQKAKRLIKDWTDKGFLTNYQNEEGEVIYEISSHTSKLIDWVVSLKKEDYIGTESKFKTLFSQLKELVEYSNEDREKRLELLRTKKMEIEHQIQRLEMGEEVEVYEDYQIEPRYNSLNKLAKELLSDFKEVDDNFKGIIKEIYERQTENAEKKALLNYIFDAYGELKQSQQGKRFYAFGEFLL
;
A
#
# COMPACT_ATOMS: atom_id res chain seq x y z
N MET A 1 10.54 18.29 -8.61
CA MET A 1 10.68 17.65 -9.94
C MET A 1 10.21 18.65 -10.98
N GLN A 2 11.06 19.00 -11.96
CA GLN A 2 10.69 19.95 -13.01
C GLN A 2 9.74 19.26 -14.02
N VAL A 3 8.77 19.99 -14.58
CA VAL A 3 7.73 19.43 -15.49
C VAL A 3 8.32 18.67 -16.68
N GLU A 4 9.48 19.12 -17.16
CA GLU A 4 10.21 18.53 -18.28
C GLU A 4 10.73 17.13 -17.96
N GLU A 5 11.25 16.94 -16.74
CA GLU A 5 11.73 15.65 -16.22
C GLU A 5 10.60 14.62 -16.13
N ILE A 6 9.42 15.03 -15.67
CA ILE A 6 8.22 14.15 -15.61
C ILE A 6 7.81 13.72 -17.02
N THR A 7 7.80 14.67 -17.96
CA THR A 7 7.39 14.41 -19.34
C THR A 7 8.36 13.45 -20.04
N GLN A 8 9.66 13.57 -19.74
CA GLN A 8 10.68 12.65 -20.23
C GLN A 8 10.49 11.23 -19.67
N ILE A 9 10.28 11.10 -18.36
CA ILE A 9 10.00 9.80 -17.71
C ILE A 9 8.78 9.12 -18.35
N LEU A 10 7.71 9.88 -18.64
CA LEU A 10 6.50 9.36 -19.28
C LEU A 10 6.71 8.90 -20.73
N ARG A 11 7.77 9.36 -21.41
CA ARG A 11 8.11 8.96 -22.78
C ARG A 11 9.08 7.78 -22.81
N GLU A 12 10.05 7.77 -21.91
CA GLU A 12 11.18 6.84 -21.96
C GLU A 12 10.97 5.59 -21.10
N SER A 13 10.18 5.68 -20.02
CA SER A 13 10.00 4.58 -19.07
C SER A 13 9.38 3.33 -19.71
N PRO A 14 10.04 2.16 -19.64
CA PRO A 14 9.46 0.89 -20.06
C PRO A 14 8.14 0.55 -19.34
N SER A 15 8.00 0.91 -18.07
CA SER A 15 6.76 0.70 -17.31
C SER A 15 5.58 1.46 -17.94
N VAL A 16 5.83 2.70 -18.40
CA VAL A 16 4.81 3.55 -19.05
C VAL A 16 4.50 3.04 -20.46
N ARG A 17 5.51 2.53 -21.18
CA ARG A 17 5.32 1.91 -22.49
C ARG A 17 4.50 0.62 -22.37
N LEU A 18 4.78 -0.20 -21.35
CA LEU A 18 4.09 -1.46 -21.11
C LEU A 18 2.60 -1.23 -20.83
N ILE A 19 2.27 -0.31 -19.92
CA ILE A 19 0.85 -0.03 -19.61
C ILE A 19 0.05 0.59 -20.77
N LYS A 20 0.73 1.28 -21.70
CA LYS A 20 0.10 1.81 -22.92
C LYS A 20 0.00 0.77 -24.03
N SER A 21 0.60 -0.41 -23.88
CA SER A 21 0.56 -1.47 -24.88
C SER A 21 -0.83 -2.08 -24.97
N ARG A 22 -1.31 -2.35 -26.19
CA ARG A 22 -2.54 -3.13 -26.41
C ARG A 22 -2.43 -4.58 -25.92
N SER A 23 -1.22 -5.09 -25.78
CA SER A 23 -0.93 -6.45 -25.31
C SER A 23 -0.62 -6.52 -23.82
N VAL A 24 -0.89 -5.46 -23.04
CA VAL A 24 -0.53 -5.41 -21.61
C VAL A 24 -1.19 -6.53 -20.82
N ASP A 25 -2.48 -6.79 -21.06
CA ASP A 25 -3.23 -7.82 -20.33
C ASP A 25 -2.68 -9.21 -20.62
N PHE A 26 -2.41 -9.50 -21.90
CA PHE A 26 -1.80 -10.76 -22.33
C PHE A 26 -0.42 -10.95 -21.72
N PHE A 27 0.44 -9.92 -21.80
CA PHE A 27 1.79 -9.97 -21.26
C PHE A 27 1.76 -10.18 -19.73
N LEU A 28 0.96 -9.41 -18.99
CA LEU A 28 0.89 -9.51 -17.54
C LEU A 28 0.33 -10.87 -17.09
N SER A 29 -0.76 -11.35 -17.71
CA SER A 29 -1.30 -12.69 -17.41
C SER A 29 -0.26 -13.77 -17.68
N PHE A 30 0.38 -13.75 -18.86
CA PHE A 30 1.39 -14.73 -19.21
C PHE A 30 2.59 -14.69 -18.26
N VAL A 31 3.16 -13.53 -17.96
CA VAL A 31 4.37 -13.42 -17.15
C VAL A 31 4.10 -13.78 -15.68
N ILE A 32 2.95 -13.39 -15.13
CA ILE A 32 2.57 -13.76 -13.76
C ILE A 32 2.42 -15.29 -13.65
N GLU A 33 1.76 -15.92 -14.63
CA GLU A 33 1.58 -17.37 -14.69
C GLU A 33 2.89 -18.11 -14.99
N ALA A 34 3.72 -17.62 -15.91
CA ALA A 34 4.95 -18.30 -16.32
C ALA A 34 6.00 -18.33 -15.21
N PHE A 35 6.11 -17.22 -14.45
CA PHE A 35 7.10 -17.10 -13.38
C PHE A 35 6.63 -17.70 -12.06
N GLU A 36 5.32 -17.81 -11.76
CA GLU A 36 4.80 -18.43 -10.53
C GLU A 36 5.51 -18.00 -9.22
N GLY A 37 6.04 -16.77 -9.16
CA GLY A 37 6.83 -16.26 -8.02
C GLY A 37 8.32 -16.67 -8.01
N GLN A 38 8.80 -17.40 -9.01
CA GLN A 38 10.22 -17.60 -9.28
C GLN A 38 10.86 -16.31 -9.81
N ALA A 39 12.10 -16.04 -9.41
CA ALA A 39 12.82 -14.85 -9.87
C ALA A 39 13.26 -14.95 -11.34
N ALA A 40 13.49 -16.18 -11.83
CA ALA A 40 14.13 -16.43 -13.11
C ALA A 40 13.68 -17.75 -13.75
N ILE A 41 13.69 -17.83 -15.08
CA ILE A 41 13.32 -19.02 -15.87
C ILE A 41 14.32 -19.22 -17.01
N MET A 42 14.66 -20.48 -17.31
CA MET A 42 15.44 -20.85 -18.50
C MET A 42 14.72 -20.46 -19.80
N GLN A 43 15.48 -20.01 -20.79
CA GLN A 43 14.98 -19.61 -22.11
C GLN A 43 14.07 -20.67 -22.77
N GLU A 44 14.50 -21.94 -22.76
CA GLU A 44 13.77 -23.04 -23.41
C GLU A 44 12.39 -23.23 -22.77
N ARG A 45 12.33 -23.15 -21.43
CA ARG A 45 11.07 -23.26 -20.68
C ARG A 45 10.17 -22.06 -20.95
N LEU A 46 10.71 -20.85 -20.96
CA LEU A 46 9.92 -19.65 -21.23
C LEU A 46 9.33 -19.66 -22.65
N HIS A 47 10.11 -20.06 -23.66
CA HIS A 47 9.62 -20.22 -25.03
C HIS A 47 8.49 -21.25 -25.12
N MET A 48 8.67 -22.43 -24.51
CA MET A 48 7.66 -23.49 -24.49
C MET A 48 6.36 -23.01 -23.83
N LEU A 49 6.45 -22.34 -22.68
CA LEU A 49 5.27 -21.83 -21.97
C LEU A 49 4.51 -20.81 -22.83
N LEU A 50 5.22 -19.93 -23.53
CA LEU A 50 4.56 -18.95 -24.40
C LEU A 50 3.96 -19.60 -25.64
N GLU A 51 4.65 -20.56 -26.26
CA GLU A 51 4.12 -21.33 -27.39
C GLU A 51 2.81 -22.03 -27.02
N ASN A 52 2.79 -22.76 -25.91
CA ASN A 52 1.57 -23.41 -25.41
C ASN A 52 0.44 -22.39 -25.17
N ARG A 53 0.77 -21.22 -24.60
CA ARG A 53 -0.22 -20.15 -24.36
C ARG A 53 -0.76 -19.56 -25.66
N LEU A 54 0.06 -19.47 -26.71
CA LEU A 54 -0.36 -19.01 -28.03
C LEU A 54 -1.25 -20.05 -28.72
N ASP A 55 -0.95 -21.33 -28.57
CA ASP A 55 -1.80 -22.44 -29.06
C ASP A 55 -3.19 -22.42 -28.40
N GLU A 56 -3.25 -22.11 -27.09
CA GLU A 56 -4.52 -21.99 -26.36
C GLU A 56 -5.36 -20.77 -26.76
N GLN A 57 -4.73 -19.68 -27.23
CA GLN A 57 -5.35 -18.36 -27.44
C GLN A 57 -5.41 -17.90 -28.90
N GLU A 58 -5.45 -18.82 -29.86
CA GLU A 58 -5.32 -18.57 -31.31
C GLU A 58 -6.25 -17.46 -31.90
N ASN A 59 -7.24 -16.94 -31.15
CA ASN A 59 -8.19 -15.91 -31.58
C ASN A 59 -8.17 -14.55 -30.82
N THR A 60 -7.25 -14.26 -29.90
CA THR A 60 -7.39 -13.07 -29.00
C THR A 60 -6.28 -12.02 -29.08
N LEU A 61 -5.21 -12.23 -29.85
CA LEU A 61 -4.11 -11.27 -29.95
C LEU A 61 -4.35 -10.19 -31.00
N VAL A 62 -4.78 -9.00 -30.55
CA VAL A 62 -4.83 -7.79 -31.39
C VAL A 62 -3.44 -7.13 -31.39
N GLU A 63 -2.59 -7.49 -32.36
CA GLU A 63 -1.26 -6.90 -32.52
C GLU A 63 -1.31 -5.57 -33.30
N ASP A 64 -0.70 -4.52 -32.74
CA ASP A 64 -0.27 -3.31 -33.45
C ASP A 64 0.91 -3.68 -34.37
N ASP A 65 0.66 -3.58 -35.68
CA ASP A 65 1.61 -3.46 -36.81
C ASP A 65 1.58 -4.61 -37.87
N SER A 66 1.20 -4.18 -39.08
CA SER A 66 1.21 -4.84 -40.41
C SER A 66 0.54 -6.22 -40.59
N GLU A 67 -0.65 -6.21 -41.20
CA GLU A 67 -1.46 -7.38 -41.56
C GLU A 67 -0.90 -8.26 -42.72
N MET A 68 0.30 -8.01 -43.24
CA MET A 68 0.77 -8.67 -44.47
C MET A 68 1.79 -9.81 -44.29
N THR A 69 2.26 -10.06 -43.06
CA THR A 69 3.28 -11.11 -42.78
C THR A 69 2.72 -12.31 -42.00
N ARG A 70 1.44 -12.25 -41.58
CA ARG A 70 0.87 -13.06 -40.48
C ARG A 70 0.26 -14.43 -40.86
N LEU A 71 0.44 -14.94 -42.08
CA LEU A 71 -0.20 -16.21 -42.49
C LEU A 71 0.73 -17.44 -42.50
N VAL A 72 2.01 -17.33 -42.10
CA VAL A 72 2.98 -18.43 -42.29
C VAL A 72 3.90 -18.70 -41.07
N GLU A 73 3.86 -17.88 -40.02
CA GLU A 73 4.73 -18.13 -38.86
C GLU A 73 4.09 -19.11 -37.87
N SER A 74 4.87 -20.08 -37.42
CA SER A 74 4.47 -21.01 -36.35
C SER A 74 4.41 -20.31 -34.99
N ASN A 75 3.62 -20.84 -34.06
CA ASN A 75 3.55 -20.30 -32.70
C ASN A 75 4.91 -20.38 -31.96
N GLU A 76 5.74 -21.38 -32.26
CA GLU A 76 7.13 -21.44 -31.80
C GLU A 76 7.94 -20.19 -32.23
N GLN A 77 7.86 -19.83 -33.52
CA GLN A 77 8.55 -18.65 -34.05
C GLN A 77 8.00 -17.36 -33.47
N LYS A 78 6.68 -17.29 -33.29
CA LYS A 78 5.99 -16.15 -32.69
C LYS A 78 6.39 -15.96 -31.22
N ALA A 79 6.47 -17.04 -30.44
CA ALA A 79 6.90 -17.02 -29.04
C ALA A 79 8.32 -16.44 -28.91
N LYS A 80 9.27 -16.96 -29.71
CA LYS A 80 10.66 -16.45 -29.74
C LYS A 80 10.72 -14.97 -30.12
N ARG A 81 9.93 -14.55 -31.12
CA ARG A 81 9.86 -13.14 -31.55
C ARG A 81 9.32 -12.25 -30.44
N LEU A 82 8.23 -12.65 -29.78
CA LEU A 82 7.60 -11.87 -28.71
C LEU A 82 8.51 -11.72 -27.50
N ILE A 83 9.15 -12.81 -27.05
CA ILE A 83 10.08 -12.74 -25.90
C ILE A 83 11.28 -11.83 -26.22
N LYS A 84 11.80 -11.88 -27.45
CA LYS A 84 12.82 -10.94 -27.90
C LYS A 84 12.31 -9.49 -27.89
N ASP A 85 11.15 -9.22 -28.47
CA ASP A 85 10.54 -7.88 -28.51
C ASP A 85 10.28 -7.33 -27.10
N TRP A 86 9.80 -8.16 -26.18
CA TRP A 86 9.61 -7.78 -24.77
C TRP A 86 10.93 -7.46 -24.07
N THR A 87 12.01 -8.17 -24.42
CA THR A 87 13.35 -7.87 -23.91
C THR A 87 13.88 -6.55 -24.46
N ASP A 88 13.76 -6.33 -25.77
CA ASP A 88 14.18 -5.10 -26.44
C ASP A 88 13.40 -3.86 -25.94
N LYS A 89 12.14 -4.06 -25.55
CA LYS A 89 11.29 -3.02 -24.94
C LYS A 89 11.58 -2.80 -23.44
N GLY A 90 12.42 -3.62 -22.83
CA GLY A 90 12.79 -3.53 -21.41
C GLY A 90 11.75 -4.13 -20.45
N PHE A 91 10.84 -4.95 -20.94
CA PHE A 91 9.83 -5.63 -20.13
C PHE A 91 10.38 -6.90 -19.46
N LEU A 92 11.29 -7.59 -20.15
CA LEU A 92 12.08 -8.69 -19.63
C LEU A 92 13.56 -8.32 -19.65
N THR A 93 14.35 -8.99 -18.82
CA THR A 93 15.82 -8.95 -18.86
C THR A 93 16.34 -10.37 -18.97
N ASN A 94 17.53 -10.54 -19.55
CA ASN A 94 18.17 -11.85 -19.59
C ASN A 94 19.67 -11.73 -19.31
N TYR A 95 20.26 -12.86 -18.91
CA TYR A 95 21.70 -13.04 -18.73
C TYR A 95 22.07 -14.49 -19.01
N GLN A 96 23.38 -14.75 -19.15
CA GLN A 96 23.89 -16.11 -19.27
C GLN A 96 24.42 -16.57 -17.91
N ASN A 97 24.05 -17.79 -17.50
CA ASN A 97 24.60 -18.41 -16.30
C ASN A 97 26.02 -18.96 -16.55
N GLU A 98 26.63 -19.53 -15.51
CA GLU A 98 27.98 -20.11 -15.59
C GLU A 98 28.09 -21.29 -16.58
N GLU A 99 26.96 -21.93 -16.91
CA GLU A 99 26.85 -23.03 -17.86
C GLU A 99 26.59 -22.55 -19.31
N GLY A 100 26.46 -21.23 -19.52
CA GLY A 100 26.22 -20.61 -20.82
C GLY A 100 24.74 -20.61 -21.24
N GLU A 101 23.84 -21.08 -20.39
CA GLU A 101 22.40 -21.10 -20.63
C GLU A 101 21.81 -19.70 -20.41
N VAL A 102 20.85 -19.32 -21.27
CA VAL A 102 20.19 -18.02 -21.19
C VAL A 102 19.04 -18.10 -20.19
N ILE A 103 19.08 -17.23 -19.20
CA ILE A 103 18.07 -17.10 -18.16
C ILE A 103 17.33 -15.78 -18.34
N TYR A 104 16.01 -15.83 -18.25
CA TYR A 104 15.12 -14.68 -18.31
C TYR A 104 14.57 -14.33 -16.93
N GLU A 105 14.45 -13.03 -16.68
CA GLU A 105 13.88 -12.44 -15.47
C GLU A 105 12.87 -11.35 -15.83
N ILE A 106 11.92 -11.13 -14.92
CA ILE A 106 11.04 -9.97 -14.97
C ILE A 106 11.89 -8.73 -14.72
N SER A 107 11.82 -7.74 -15.61
CA SER A 107 12.59 -6.50 -15.41
C SER A 107 12.07 -5.71 -14.22
N SER A 108 12.93 -4.90 -13.60
CA SER A 108 12.52 -4.00 -12.51
C SER A 108 11.38 -3.04 -12.90
N HIS A 109 11.25 -2.71 -14.19
CA HIS A 109 10.17 -1.89 -14.72
C HIS A 109 8.84 -2.63 -14.74
N THR A 110 8.86 -3.91 -15.09
CA THR A 110 7.68 -4.77 -15.07
C THR A 110 7.25 -5.09 -13.64
N SER A 111 8.19 -5.40 -12.74
CA SER A 111 7.89 -5.59 -11.32
C SER A 111 7.23 -4.36 -10.70
N LYS A 112 7.78 -3.15 -10.95
CA LYS A 112 7.18 -1.89 -10.49
C LYS A 112 5.77 -1.67 -11.05
N LEU A 113 5.52 -2.06 -12.30
CA LEU A 113 4.19 -1.95 -12.89
C LEU A 113 3.21 -2.92 -12.22
N ILE A 114 3.62 -4.18 -12.00
CA ILE A 114 2.80 -5.18 -11.31
C ILE A 114 2.46 -4.69 -9.90
N ASP A 115 3.45 -4.23 -9.13
CA ASP A 115 3.23 -3.69 -7.78
C ASP A 115 2.24 -2.51 -7.80
N TRP A 116 2.38 -1.61 -8.77
CA TRP A 116 1.46 -0.49 -8.93
C TRP A 116 0.05 -0.96 -9.29
N VAL A 117 -0.12 -1.90 -10.24
CA VAL A 117 -1.44 -2.45 -10.61
C VAL A 117 -2.08 -3.16 -9.42
N VAL A 118 -1.30 -3.94 -8.65
CA VAL A 118 -1.78 -4.57 -7.41
C VAL A 118 -2.22 -3.51 -6.41
N SER A 119 -1.49 -2.39 -6.28
CA SER A 119 -1.89 -1.28 -5.41
C SER A 119 -3.17 -0.56 -5.86
N LEU A 120 -3.56 -0.67 -7.14
CA LEU A 120 -4.84 -0.15 -7.64
C LEU A 120 -6.03 -0.98 -7.21
N LYS A 121 -5.80 -2.26 -6.85
CA LYS A 121 -6.80 -3.02 -6.11
C LYS A 121 -7.05 -2.21 -4.85
N LYS A 122 -8.24 -1.59 -4.76
CA LYS A 122 -8.75 -1.15 -3.47
C LYS A 122 -8.78 -2.41 -2.61
N GLU A 123 -7.73 -2.60 -1.82
CA GLU A 123 -7.79 -3.57 -0.76
C GLU A 123 -9.00 -3.15 0.07
N ASP A 124 -9.96 -4.06 0.18
CA ASP A 124 -10.85 -4.05 1.31
C ASP A 124 -9.95 -4.15 2.56
N TYR A 125 -9.54 -3.00 3.06
CA TYR A 125 -9.46 -2.76 4.48
C TYR A 125 -8.41 -3.57 5.27
N ILE A 126 -7.17 -3.77 4.81
CA ILE A 126 -6.10 -4.35 5.67
C ILE A 126 -4.70 -3.73 5.38
N GLY A 127 -4.60 -2.40 5.30
CA GLY A 127 -3.31 -1.69 5.25
C GLY A 127 -3.11 -0.70 6.40
N THR A 128 -4.22 -0.16 6.91
CA THR A 128 -4.21 0.87 7.96
C THR A 128 -3.97 0.25 9.32
N GLU A 129 -4.45 -0.95 9.61
CA GLU A 129 -4.34 -1.54 10.95
C GLU A 129 -2.90 -1.89 11.33
N SER A 130 -2.10 -2.44 10.40
CA SER A 130 -0.69 -2.79 10.66
C SER A 130 0.21 -1.54 10.75
N LYS A 131 -0.01 -0.55 9.87
CA LYS A 131 0.71 0.73 9.93
C LYS A 131 0.29 1.58 11.12
N PHE A 132 -0.99 1.59 11.48
CA PHE A 132 -1.52 2.27 12.67
C PHE A 132 -1.09 1.58 13.95
N LYS A 133 -1.10 0.24 14.02
CA LYS A 133 -0.57 -0.51 15.17
C LYS A 133 0.93 -0.31 15.34
N THR A 134 1.68 -0.19 14.23
CA THR A 134 3.10 0.15 14.25
C THR A 134 3.33 1.59 14.71
N LEU A 135 2.64 2.57 14.10
CA LEU A 135 2.68 3.99 14.53
C LEU A 135 2.26 4.13 16.00
N PHE A 136 1.22 3.44 16.43
CA PHE A 136 0.71 3.42 17.79
C PHE A 136 1.70 2.77 18.75
N SER A 137 2.33 1.65 18.38
CA SER A 137 3.38 1.03 19.18
C SER A 137 4.58 1.95 19.34
N GLN A 138 4.97 2.66 18.26
CA GLN A 138 6.06 3.63 18.28
C GLN A 138 5.71 4.89 19.04
N LEU A 139 4.46 5.39 18.97
CA LEU A 139 4.00 6.55 19.75
C LEU A 139 3.90 6.21 21.24
N LYS A 140 3.41 5.01 21.55
CA LYS A 140 3.36 4.47 22.91
C LYS A 140 4.77 4.33 23.46
N GLU A 141 5.68 3.71 22.72
CA GLU A 141 7.09 3.61 23.08
C GLU A 141 7.70 5.00 23.28
N LEU A 142 7.46 5.93 22.37
CA LEU A 142 7.98 7.29 22.47
C LEU A 142 7.42 8.02 23.69
N VAL A 143 6.13 7.96 24.00
CA VAL A 143 5.54 8.57 25.21
C VAL A 143 5.99 7.86 26.50
N GLU A 144 6.15 6.53 26.47
CA GLU A 144 6.63 5.74 27.61
C GLU A 144 8.10 6.01 27.95
N TYR A 145 8.92 6.35 26.95
CA TYR A 145 10.36 6.61 27.10
C TYR A 145 10.76 8.09 26.93
N SER A 146 9.85 9.00 26.55
CA SER A 146 10.07 10.45 26.48
C SER A 146 9.55 11.21 27.72
N ASN A 147 8.81 10.55 28.60
CA ASN A 147 8.39 11.13 29.87
C ASN A 147 9.53 10.99 30.90
N GLU A 148 10.22 12.09 31.21
CA GLU A 148 11.29 12.11 32.23
C GLU A 148 10.76 12.02 33.68
N ASP A 149 9.43 12.00 33.88
CA ASP A 149 8.78 12.00 35.20
C ASP A 149 8.52 10.57 35.71
N ARG A 150 9.52 10.04 36.42
CA ARG A 150 9.52 8.70 37.03
C ARG A 150 8.31 8.41 37.91
N GLU A 151 7.75 9.42 38.59
CA GLU A 151 6.65 9.21 39.53
C GLU A 151 5.33 8.91 38.81
N LYS A 152 5.01 9.64 37.74
CA LYS A 152 3.81 9.39 36.93
C LYS A 152 3.84 8.02 36.26
N ARG A 153 5.03 7.58 35.80
CA ARG A 153 5.20 6.24 35.23
C ARG A 153 4.98 5.15 36.28
N LEU A 154 5.44 5.36 37.51
CA LEU A 154 5.24 4.43 38.61
C LEU A 154 3.77 4.34 39.05
N GLU A 155 3.06 5.46 39.07
CA GLU A 155 1.63 5.52 39.38
C GLU A 155 0.81 4.73 38.35
N LEU A 156 1.04 4.97 37.05
CA LEU A 156 0.38 4.24 35.96
C LEU A 156 0.58 2.72 36.07
N LEU A 157 1.81 2.28 36.37
CA LEU A 157 2.13 0.87 36.53
C LEU A 157 1.46 0.25 37.78
N ARG A 158 1.33 1.01 38.87
CA ARG A 158 0.62 0.56 40.07
C ARG A 158 -0.87 0.40 39.85
N THR A 159 -1.50 1.32 39.13
CA THR A 159 -2.92 1.22 38.76
C THR A 159 -3.18 -0.03 37.92
N LYS A 160 -2.38 -0.25 36.86
CA LYS A 160 -2.49 -1.45 36.02
C LYS A 160 -2.28 -2.74 36.81
N LYS A 161 -1.32 -2.75 37.73
CA LYS A 161 -1.09 -3.90 38.62
C LYS A 161 -2.32 -4.19 39.48
N MET A 162 -2.92 -3.18 40.10
CA MET A 162 -4.08 -3.35 40.97
C MET A 162 -5.30 -3.88 40.19
N GLU A 163 -5.55 -3.37 38.99
CA GLU A 163 -6.63 -3.84 38.13
C GLU A 163 -6.47 -5.32 37.74
N ILE A 164 -5.24 -5.73 37.41
CA ILE A 164 -4.93 -7.13 37.07
C ILE A 164 -5.06 -8.02 38.30
N GLU A 165 -4.54 -7.61 39.46
CA GLU A 165 -4.66 -8.38 40.71
C GLU A 165 -6.14 -8.59 41.10
N HIS A 166 -6.99 -7.57 40.92
CA HIS A 166 -8.42 -7.69 41.18
C HIS A 166 -9.12 -8.65 40.20
N GLN A 167 -8.75 -8.62 38.91
CA GLN A 167 -9.28 -9.57 37.91
C GLN A 167 -8.85 -11.01 38.22
N ILE A 168 -7.60 -11.23 38.63
CA ILE A 168 -7.10 -12.56 39.03
C ILE A 168 -7.88 -13.06 40.25
N GLN A 169 -8.04 -12.23 41.29
CA GLN A 169 -8.78 -12.61 42.49
C GLN A 169 -10.23 -12.99 42.21
N ARG A 170 -10.91 -12.23 41.34
CA ARG A 170 -12.27 -12.53 40.88
C ARG A 170 -12.37 -13.92 40.25
N LEU A 171 -11.43 -14.24 39.34
CA LEU A 171 -11.36 -15.56 38.70
C LEU A 171 -10.98 -16.68 39.67
N GLU A 172 -10.05 -16.44 40.61
CA GLU A 172 -9.67 -17.40 41.66
C GLU A 172 -10.82 -17.68 42.65
N MET A 173 -11.69 -16.69 42.89
CA MET A 173 -12.91 -16.83 43.71
C MET A 173 -14.04 -17.58 42.99
N GLY A 174 -13.81 -18.07 41.75
CA GLY A 174 -14.76 -18.87 41.00
C GLY A 174 -15.82 -18.05 40.28
N GLU A 175 -15.57 -16.75 40.04
CA GLU A 175 -16.44 -15.98 39.16
C GLU A 175 -16.40 -16.55 37.74
N GLU A 176 -17.58 -16.77 37.15
CA GLU A 176 -17.68 -17.30 35.80
C GLU A 176 -17.01 -16.34 34.81
N VAL A 177 -16.16 -16.90 33.95
CA VAL A 177 -15.58 -16.16 32.85
C VAL A 177 -16.72 -15.76 31.93
N GLU A 178 -16.90 -14.46 31.70
CA GLU A 178 -17.86 -13.96 30.73
C GLU A 178 -17.39 -14.38 29.33
N VAL A 179 -17.95 -15.50 28.85
CA VAL A 179 -17.73 -16.00 27.48
C VAL A 179 -18.93 -15.57 26.66
N TYR A 180 -18.67 -14.86 25.56
CA TYR A 180 -19.75 -14.52 24.62
C TYR A 180 -20.19 -15.76 23.85
N GLU A 181 -21.50 -16.00 23.82
CA GLU A 181 -22.11 -17.01 22.97
C GLU A 181 -22.09 -16.55 21.50
N ASP A 182 -22.05 -17.49 20.55
CA ASP A 182 -21.91 -17.19 19.11
C ASP A 182 -22.91 -16.14 18.59
N TYR A 183 -24.16 -16.19 19.05
CA TYR A 183 -25.22 -15.24 18.67
C TYR A 183 -25.00 -13.82 19.22
N GLN A 184 -24.19 -13.65 20.25
CA GLN A 184 -23.80 -12.36 20.82
C GLN A 184 -22.55 -11.78 20.16
N ILE A 185 -21.69 -12.65 19.61
CA ILE A 185 -20.43 -12.26 18.97
C ILE A 185 -20.72 -11.49 17.67
N GLU A 186 -21.59 -11.99 16.80
CA GLU A 186 -21.82 -11.39 15.49
C GLU A 186 -22.39 -9.96 15.56
N PRO A 187 -23.40 -9.63 16.39
CA PRO A 187 -23.86 -8.24 16.55
C PRO A 187 -22.79 -7.31 17.16
N ARG A 188 -22.00 -7.80 18.12
CA ARG A 188 -20.93 -7.02 18.75
C ARG A 188 -19.79 -6.75 17.78
N TYR A 189 -19.39 -7.74 16.99
CA TYR A 189 -18.42 -7.60 15.92
C TYR A 189 -18.87 -6.57 14.88
N ASN A 190 -20.14 -6.65 14.45
CA ASN A 190 -20.70 -5.68 13.50
C ASN A 190 -20.77 -4.27 14.10
N SER A 191 -21.12 -4.14 15.38
CA SER A 191 -21.12 -2.85 16.07
C SER A 191 -19.70 -2.29 16.23
N LEU A 192 -18.71 -3.14 16.56
CA LEU A 192 -17.30 -2.76 16.65
C LEU A 192 -16.79 -2.28 15.30
N ASN A 193 -17.09 -3.02 14.22
CA ASN A 193 -16.71 -2.64 12.87
C ASN A 193 -17.33 -1.32 12.42
N LYS A 194 -18.59 -1.08 12.78
CA LYS A 194 -19.25 0.19 12.51
C LYS A 194 -18.54 1.34 13.23
N LEU A 195 -18.27 1.19 14.52
CA LEU A 195 -17.56 2.19 15.32
C LEU A 195 -16.14 2.43 14.82
N ALA A 196 -15.42 1.38 14.41
CA ALA A 196 -14.09 1.49 13.82
C ALA A 196 -14.11 2.26 12.49
N LYS A 197 -15.13 2.01 11.64
CA LYS A 197 -15.33 2.75 10.38
C LYS A 197 -15.66 4.22 10.61
N GLU A 198 -16.53 4.51 11.57
CA GLU A 198 -16.88 5.89 11.96
C GLU A 198 -15.65 6.63 12.51
N LEU A 199 -14.89 5.98 13.39
CA LEU A 199 -13.66 6.54 13.94
C LEU A 199 -12.63 6.84 12.83
N LEU A 200 -12.45 5.93 11.86
CA LEU A 200 -11.57 6.15 10.72
C LEU A 200 -12.04 7.30 9.81
N SER A 201 -13.36 7.48 9.66
CA SER A 201 -13.92 8.63 8.96
C SER A 201 -13.61 9.92 9.70
N ASP A 202 -13.80 9.96 11.03
CA ASP A 202 -13.49 11.12 11.87
C ASP A 202 -11.99 11.49 11.77
N PHE A 203 -11.08 10.49 11.76
CA PHE A 203 -9.64 10.72 11.55
C PHE A 203 -9.32 11.30 10.19
N LYS A 204 -9.96 10.80 9.14
CA LYS A 204 -9.76 11.29 7.77
C LYS A 204 -10.21 12.75 7.63
N GLU A 205 -11.32 13.10 8.26
CA GLU A 205 -11.81 14.48 8.27
C GLU A 205 -10.86 15.43 9.00
N VAL A 206 -10.24 14.99 10.12
CA VAL A 206 -9.17 15.76 10.79
C VAL A 206 -7.94 15.94 9.90
N ASP A 207 -7.52 14.90 9.16
CA ASP A 207 -6.41 14.96 8.22
C ASP A 207 -6.68 15.92 7.04
N ASP A 208 -7.89 15.86 6.47
CA ASP A 208 -8.31 16.76 5.40
C ASP A 208 -8.34 18.22 5.88
N ASN A 209 -8.83 18.48 7.10
CA ASN A 209 -8.77 19.81 7.71
C ASN A 209 -7.33 20.29 7.92
N PHE A 210 -6.42 19.40 8.34
CA PHE A 210 -5.00 19.75 8.53
C PHE A 210 -4.32 20.10 7.20
N LYS A 211 -4.62 19.37 6.13
CA LYS A 211 -4.15 19.69 4.77
C LYS A 211 -4.65 21.04 4.29
N GLY A 212 -5.90 21.39 4.62
CA GLY A 212 -6.46 22.72 4.37
C GLY A 212 -5.64 23.82 5.05
N ILE A 213 -5.39 23.67 6.35
CA ILE A 213 -4.58 24.62 7.13
C ILE A 213 -3.17 24.77 6.54
N ILE A 214 -2.51 23.65 6.17
CA ILE A 214 -1.18 23.68 5.54
C ILE A 214 -1.21 24.46 4.22
N LYS A 215 -2.23 24.23 3.38
CA LYS A 215 -2.37 24.92 2.11
C LYS A 215 -2.49 26.44 2.30
N GLU A 216 -3.31 26.88 3.24
CA GLU A 216 -3.48 28.30 3.56
C GLU A 216 -2.20 28.93 4.15
N ILE A 217 -1.42 28.19 4.94
CA ILE A 217 -0.11 28.62 5.43
C ILE A 217 0.85 28.89 4.26
N TYR A 218 0.90 28.00 3.27
CA TYR A 218 1.74 28.17 2.08
C TYR A 218 1.29 29.35 1.20
N GLU A 219 -0.01 29.53 1.01
CA GLU A 219 -0.57 30.68 0.28
C GLU A 219 -0.15 32.00 0.95
N ARG A 220 -0.27 32.11 2.28
CA ARG A 220 0.11 33.32 3.04
C ARG A 220 1.62 33.55 3.14
N GLN A 221 2.45 32.50 3.11
CA GLN A 221 3.91 32.66 2.98
C GLN A 221 4.30 33.30 1.66
N THR A 222 3.55 33.02 0.60
CA THR A 222 3.82 33.54 -0.75
C THR A 222 3.47 35.04 -0.86
N GLU A 223 2.58 35.55 0.01
CA GLU A 223 2.11 36.95 0.03
C GLU A 223 2.99 37.91 0.88
N ASN A 224 4.20 37.52 1.30
CA ASN A 224 5.10 38.35 2.15
C ASN A 224 4.45 38.79 3.49
N ALA A 225 3.55 37.98 4.06
CA ALA A 225 3.00 38.26 5.38
C ALA A 225 4.10 38.25 6.46
N GLU A 226 4.06 39.18 7.42
CA GLU A 226 4.99 39.21 8.54
C GLU A 226 5.00 37.86 9.27
N LYS A 227 6.19 37.30 9.52
CA LYS A 227 6.38 36.01 10.20
C LYS A 227 5.58 35.86 11.50
N LYS A 228 5.32 36.98 12.19
CA LYS A 228 4.51 37.04 13.42
C LYS A 228 3.01 36.79 13.18
N ALA A 229 2.46 37.31 12.08
CA ALA A 229 1.07 37.08 11.70
C ALA A 229 0.83 35.63 11.27
N LEU A 230 1.80 35.03 10.59
CA LEU A 230 1.77 33.61 10.22
C LEU A 230 1.80 32.70 11.46
N LEU A 231 2.63 33.01 12.45
CA LEU A 231 2.74 32.23 13.67
C LEU A 231 1.43 32.26 14.47
N ASN A 232 0.82 33.43 14.64
CA ASN A 232 -0.48 33.58 15.31
C ASN A 232 -1.57 32.78 14.58
N TYR A 233 -1.60 32.84 13.25
CA TYR A 233 -2.55 32.06 12.46
C TYR A 233 -2.41 30.55 12.66
N ILE A 234 -1.18 30.03 12.72
CA ILE A 234 -0.92 28.61 12.98
C ILE A 234 -1.47 28.21 14.36
N PHE A 235 -1.27 29.04 15.38
CA PHE A 235 -1.78 28.77 16.73
C PHE A 235 -3.31 28.84 16.80
N ASP A 236 -3.93 29.80 16.10
CA ASP A 236 -5.38 29.94 16.04
C ASP A 236 -6.01 28.75 15.30
N ALA A 237 -5.50 28.38 14.12
CA ALA A 237 -5.97 27.24 13.33
C ALA A 237 -5.77 25.90 14.08
N TYR A 238 -4.66 25.75 14.80
CA TYR A 238 -4.44 24.61 15.68
C TYR A 238 -5.45 24.57 16.84
N GLY A 239 -5.73 25.73 17.45
CA GLY A 239 -6.72 25.88 18.51
C GLY A 239 -8.13 25.53 18.05
N GLU A 240 -8.54 26.01 16.89
CA GLU A 240 -9.84 25.73 16.26
C GLU A 240 -9.98 24.24 15.91
N LEU A 241 -8.93 23.63 15.32
CA LEU A 241 -8.92 22.20 15.03
C LEU A 241 -9.07 21.37 16.32
N LYS A 242 -8.37 21.74 17.40
CA LYS A 242 -8.48 21.06 18.70
C LYS A 242 -9.86 21.23 19.34
N GLN A 243 -10.53 22.36 19.11
CA GLN A 243 -11.86 22.64 19.65
C GLN A 243 -13.01 22.11 18.79
N SER A 244 -12.75 21.72 17.54
CA SER A 244 -13.70 21.06 16.66
C SER A 244 -14.24 19.77 17.27
N GLN A 245 -15.43 19.34 16.83
CA GLN A 245 -16.06 18.12 17.34
C GLN A 245 -15.20 16.87 17.03
N GLN A 246 -14.63 16.83 15.84
CA GLN A 246 -13.77 15.77 15.31
C GLN A 246 -12.41 15.78 16.02
N GLY A 247 -11.82 16.97 16.23
CA GLY A 247 -10.59 17.13 17.02
C GLY A 247 -10.77 16.70 18.47
N LYS A 248 -11.88 17.06 19.12
CA LYS A 248 -12.20 16.60 20.47
C LYS A 248 -12.28 15.07 20.55
N ARG A 249 -12.90 14.41 19.57
CA ARG A 249 -12.96 12.94 19.48
C ARG A 249 -11.58 12.32 19.26
N PHE A 250 -10.77 12.90 18.37
CA PHE A 250 -9.38 12.51 18.12
C PHE A 250 -8.54 12.54 19.40
N TYR A 251 -8.56 13.66 20.12
CA TYR A 251 -7.75 13.85 21.32
C TYR A 251 -8.28 13.03 22.50
N ALA A 252 -9.60 12.94 22.69
CA ALA A 252 -10.19 12.09 23.74
C ALA A 252 -9.87 10.61 23.54
N PHE A 253 -9.86 10.12 22.29
CA PHE A 253 -9.40 8.77 21.98
C PHE A 253 -7.92 8.58 22.27
N GLY A 254 -7.08 9.56 21.94
CA GLY A 254 -5.65 9.55 22.31
C GLY A 254 -5.41 9.52 23.82
N GLU A 255 -6.15 10.32 24.59
CA GLU A 255 -6.07 10.38 26.06
C GLU A 255 -6.56 9.08 26.71
N PHE A 256 -7.59 8.43 26.17
CA PHE A 256 -8.07 7.12 26.65
C PHE A 256 -7.03 6.00 26.51
N LEU A 257 -6.08 6.13 25.57
CA LEU A 257 -5.06 5.12 25.29
C LEU A 257 -3.76 5.29 26.09
N LEU A 258 -3.60 6.41 26.82
CA LEU A 258 -2.44 6.74 27.66
C LEU A 258 -2.65 6.30 29.10
#